data_AF-A0A0J6GI48-F1
#
_entry.id   AF-A0A0J6GI48-F1
#
_cell.length_a   1.000
_cell.length_b   1.000
_cell.length_c   1.000
_cell.angle_alpha   90.00
_cell.angle_beta   90.00
_cell.angle_gamma   90.00
#
_symmetry.space_group_name_H-M   'P 1'
#
loop_
_entity.id
_entity.type
_entity.pdbx_description
1 polymer ?
#
loop_
_entity_poly.entity_id
_entity_poly.type
_entity_poly.pdbx_seq_one_letter_code
_entity_poly.pdbx_strand_id
1 'polypeptide(L)'
;MNTHNEMAAKFHDKLQSILARKARHQCMFPGCELQAIHAHAMSKENVLRDIAEDGSLISPEPLRDDDEIYREIKFTKVGITKATTFKGFCLKHDGQFSSLDKYGLRTNGDVFLQLYRSFAGIVFEDQANRASAQHAGDNENFNYEHELSKTISATRALALAYDLIEGYTSVDEALPVDEHLTLTPFSAEAGMDARVVIRRIAFPCPVALRTRFQLSASTHDFDTFVFVVPSKQNPMVIIVCDPRDVNRWHRKAWTPIDTLNLIESSMMFDGQWWLAPSVVNKWSPEKFKLIESDYWHFLDRNYLDNYDVSLLDDVREKICSGLPSAQRDAELSKITNLPTREPAEFRRLRFTLKAERDKQLVSQKFPLDEIGKEK
;
A
#
# COMPACT_ATOMS: atom_id res chain seq x y z
N MET A 1 0.95 -29.69 -14.18
CA MET A 1 0.30 -28.55 -14.87
C MET A 1 -1.17 -28.40 -14.45
N ASN A 2 -2.00 -29.45 -14.45
CA ASN A 2 -3.45 -29.34 -14.11
C ASN A 2 -3.77 -28.88 -12.67
N THR A 3 -2.94 -29.22 -11.67
CA THR A 3 -3.22 -28.93 -10.25
C THR A 3 -2.99 -27.47 -9.84
N HIS A 4 -1.99 -26.80 -10.41
CA HIS A 4 -1.70 -25.39 -10.10
C HIS A 4 -2.77 -24.46 -10.69
N ASN A 5 -3.20 -24.70 -11.92
CA ASN A 5 -4.24 -23.91 -12.57
C ASN A 5 -5.59 -24.09 -11.85
N GLU A 6 -5.89 -25.30 -11.36
CA GLU A 6 -7.08 -25.56 -10.54
C GLU A 6 -7.04 -24.81 -9.20
N MET A 7 -5.89 -24.76 -8.53
CA MET A 7 -5.69 -23.99 -7.29
C MET A 7 -5.88 -22.48 -7.53
N ALA A 8 -5.27 -21.95 -8.58
CA ALA A 8 -5.39 -20.53 -8.95
C ALA A 8 -6.85 -20.14 -9.29
N ALA A 9 -7.58 -21.01 -10.00
CA ALA A 9 -8.99 -20.80 -10.31
C ALA A 9 -9.86 -20.81 -9.03
N LYS A 10 -9.67 -21.82 -8.15
CA LYS A 10 -10.38 -21.90 -6.85
C LYS A 10 -10.13 -20.66 -5.99
N PHE A 11 -8.88 -20.21 -5.92
CA PHE A 11 -8.51 -18.98 -5.23
C PHE A 11 -9.24 -17.78 -5.82
N HIS A 12 -9.25 -17.62 -7.14
CA HIS A 12 -9.86 -16.43 -7.72
C HIS A 12 -11.38 -16.42 -7.55
N ASP A 13 -12.04 -17.55 -7.79
CA ASP A 13 -13.50 -17.66 -7.67
C ASP A 13 -13.97 -17.43 -6.23
N LYS A 14 -13.23 -17.97 -5.24
CA LYS A 14 -13.52 -17.71 -3.83
C LYS A 14 -13.28 -16.25 -3.46
N LEU A 15 -12.18 -15.65 -3.89
CA LEU A 15 -11.88 -14.24 -3.63
C LEU A 15 -12.97 -13.34 -4.20
N GLN A 16 -13.37 -13.56 -5.47
CA GLN A 16 -14.48 -12.85 -6.10
C GLN A 16 -15.78 -13.00 -5.30
N SER A 17 -16.06 -14.20 -4.77
CA SER A 17 -17.26 -14.41 -3.95
C SER A 17 -17.26 -13.61 -2.64
N ILE A 18 -16.10 -13.46 -2.00
CA ILE A 18 -15.92 -12.70 -0.75
C ILE A 18 -16.04 -11.20 -1.02
N LEU A 19 -15.41 -10.72 -2.09
CA LEU A 19 -15.39 -9.31 -2.47
C LEU A 19 -16.66 -8.86 -3.20
N ALA A 20 -17.49 -9.80 -3.66
CA ALA A 20 -18.70 -9.49 -4.43
C ALA A 20 -19.62 -8.50 -3.70
N ARG A 21 -20.26 -7.60 -4.46
CA ARG A 21 -21.20 -6.59 -3.92
C ARG A 21 -22.32 -7.18 -3.04
N LYS A 22 -22.77 -8.40 -3.32
CA LYS A 22 -23.81 -9.11 -2.53
C LYS A 22 -23.31 -9.76 -1.23
N ALA A 23 -21.99 -9.95 -1.07
CA ALA A 23 -21.42 -10.56 0.13
C ALA A 23 -21.73 -9.70 1.37
N ARG A 24 -22.09 -10.35 2.47
CA ARG A 24 -22.37 -9.67 3.73
C ARG A 24 -21.14 -9.80 4.63
N HIS A 25 -20.72 -8.68 5.18
CA HIS A 25 -19.60 -8.59 6.11
C HIS A 25 -20.05 -7.82 7.34
N GLN A 26 -19.47 -8.15 8.49
CA GLN A 26 -19.68 -7.40 9.72
C GLN A 26 -18.78 -6.18 9.75
N CYS A 27 -19.21 -5.15 10.48
CA CYS A 27 -18.39 -3.99 10.74
C CYS A 27 -17.11 -4.39 11.52
N MET A 28 -15.96 -3.87 11.11
CA MET A 28 -14.66 -4.07 11.74
C MET A 28 -14.43 -3.15 12.94
N PHE A 29 -15.41 -2.32 13.31
CA PHE A 29 -15.35 -1.52 14.52
C PHE A 29 -15.58 -2.46 15.72
N PRO A 30 -14.70 -2.46 16.74
CA PRO A 30 -14.80 -3.38 17.87
C PRO A 30 -16.18 -3.37 18.53
N GLY A 31 -16.73 -4.57 18.77
CA GLY A 31 -18.06 -4.75 19.37
C GLY A 31 -19.25 -4.38 18.48
N CYS A 32 -19.05 -4.02 17.21
CA CYS A 32 -20.15 -3.69 16.30
C CYS A 32 -20.68 -4.90 15.53
N GLU A 33 -21.97 -5.19 15.70
CA GLU A 33 -22.63 -6.30 15.00
C GLU A 33 -23.37 -5.88 13.72
N LEU A 34 -23.34 -4.58 13.38
CA LEU A 34 -24.03 -4.06 12.20
C LEU A 34 -23.35 -4.49 10.89
N GLN A 35 -24.15 -4.63 9.85
CA GLN A 35 -23.67 -4.97 8.52
C GLN A 35 -22.81 -3.85 7.92
N ALA A 36 -21.65 -4.22 7.37
CA ALA A 36 -20.77 -3.31 6.66
C ALA A 36 -21.34 -2.88 5.30
N ILE A 37 -21.07 -1.63 4.94
CA ILE A 37 -21.32 -1.02 3.63
C ILE A 37 -20.00 -0.95 2.84
N HIS A 38 -20.04 -0.37 1.63
CA HIS A 38 -18.82 -0.10 0.86
C HIS A 38 -18.22 1.22 1.36
N ALA A 39 -17.27 1.11 2.28
CA ALA A 39 -16.47 2.22 2.78
C ALA A 39 -15.24 2.40 1.89
N HIS A 40 -14.63 3.59 1.90
CA HIS A 40 -13.40 3.89 1.17
C HIS A 40 -12.20 3.88 2.11
N ALA A 41 -11.09 3.21 1.79
CA ALA A 41 -9.89 3.26 2.62
C ALA A 41 -9.19 4.62 2.57
N MET A 42 -9.32 5.34 1.45
CA MET A 42 -8.92 6.75 1.33
C MET A 42 -10.10 7.58 0.88
N SER A 43 -10.23 8.79 1.43
CA SER A 43 -11.40 9.65 1.19
C SER A 43 -11.76 9.81 -0.28
N LYS A 44 -12.97 9.39 -0.67
CA LYS A 44 -13.47 9.65 -2.02
C LYS A 44 -13.56 11.16 -2.32
N GLU A 45 -13.97 11.93 -1.32
CA GLU A 45 -14.30 13.35 -1.46
C GLU A 45 -13.04 14.24 -1.38
N ASN A 46 -12.13 13.96 -0.44
CA ASN A 46 -10.96 14.79 -0.17
C ASN A 46 -9.68 14.30 -0.86
N VAL A 47 -9.61 13.02 -1.24
CA VAL A 47 -8.41 12.42 -1.81
C VAL A 47 -8.64 12.03 -3.26
N LEU A 48 -9.56 11.09 -3.52
CA LEU A 48 -9.69 10.50 -4.87
C LEU A 48 -10.25 11.49 -5.89
N ARG A 49 -11.24 12.31 -5.51
CA ARG A 49 -11.82 13.32 -6.41
C ARG A 49 -10.82 14.40 -6.82
N ASP A 50 -9.85 14.71 -5.97
CA ASP A 50 -8.86 15.75 -6.26
C ASP A 50 -7.88 15.37 -7.37
N ILE A 51 -7.66 14.07 -7.58
CA ILE A 51 -6.76 13.53 -8.61
C ILE A 51 -7.49 12.83 -9.76
N ALA A 52 -8.81 12.66 -9.68
CA ALA A 52 -9.60 11.98 -10.71
C ALA A 52 -9.91 12.87 -11.90
N GLU A 53 -9.93 12.27 -13.08
CA GLU A 53 -10.35 12.90 -14.33
C GLU A 53 -11.57 12.16 -14.86
N ASP A 54 -12.66 12.88 -15.15
CA ASP A 54 -13.95 12.31 -15.54
C ASP A 54 -14.44 11.20 -14.56
N GLY A 55 -14.18 11.40 -13.27
CA GLY A 55 -14.54 10.45 -12.20
C GLY A 55 -13.76 9.14 -12.23
N SER A 56 -12.63 9.09 -12.95
CA SER A 56 -11.81 7.90 -13.14
C SER A 56 -10.34 8.14 -12.75
N LEU A 57 -9.69 7.06 -12.36
CA LEU A 57 -8.28 6.96 -12.00
C LEU A 57 -7.65 5.80 -12.77
N ILE A 58 -6.32 5.69 -12.75
CA ILE A 58 -5.58 4.54 -13.25
C ILE A 58 -4.97 3.77 -12.07
N SER A 59 -5.12 2.45 -12.08
CA SER A 59 -4.55 1.53 -11.10
C SER A 59 -3.93 0.33 -11.84
N PRO A 60 -2.83 -0.25 -11.34
CA PRO A 60 -2.35 -1.54 -11.83
C PRO A 60 -3.33 -2.63 -11.37
N GLU A 61 -3.75 -3.46 -12.31
CA GLU A 61 -4.63 -4.60 -12.06
C GLU A 61 -4.02 -5.85 -12.69
N PRO A 62 -3.94 -6.98 -11.97
CA PRO A 62 -3.54 -8.24 -12.56
C PRO A 62 -4.64 -8.71 -13.53
N LEU A 63 -4.28 -8.97 -14.78
CA LEU A 63 -5.17 -9.66 -15.69
C LEU A 63 -5.41 -11.09 -15.20
N ARG A 64 -6.67 -11.51 -15.23
CA ARG A 64 -7.00 -12.91 -14.97
C ARG A 64 -6.50 -13.72 -16.16
N ASP A 65 -5.47 -14.51 -15.91
CA ASP A 65 -5.02 -15.59 -16.76
C ASP A 65 -4.95 -16.83 -15.87
N ASP A 66 -5.74 -17.84 -16.22
CA ASP A 66 -5.82 -19.09 -15.47
C ASP A 66 -4.86 -20.16 -16.05
N ASP A 67 -4.20 -19.87 -17.18
CA ASP A 67 -3.26 -20.74 -17.86
C ASP A 67 -1.79 -20.37 -17.59
N GLU A 68 -1.50 -19.11 -17.27
CA GLU A 68 -0.16 -18.64 -16.91
C GLU A 68 0.09 -18.52 -15.39
N ILE A 69 1.30 -18.92 -14.97
CA ILE A 69 1.78 -18.75 -13.58
C ILE A 69 1.98 -17.26 -13.26
N TYR A 70 2.40 -16.47 -14.25
CA TYR A 70 2.68 -15.05 -14.12
C TYR A 70 1.59 -14.24 -14.81
N ARG A 71 0.79 -13.51 -14.04
CA ARG A 71 -0.32 -12.72 -14.60
C ARG A 71 0.18 -11.39 -15.10
N GLU A 72 -0.09 -11.00 -16.34
CA GLU A 72 0.26 -9.64 -16.77
C GLU A 72 -0.41 -8.58 -15.87
N ILE A 73 0.35 -7.59 -15.41
CA ILE A 73 -0.21 -6.40 -14.78
C ILE A 73 -0.52 -5.38 -15.87
N LYS A 74 -1.75 -4.86 -15.89
CA LYS A 74 -2.16 -3.78 -16.79
C LYS A 74 -2.62 -2.57 -16.00
N PHE A 75 -2.32 -1.39 -16.55
CA PHE A 75 -2.88 -0.14 -16.03
C PHE A 75 -4.29 0.06 -16.57
N THR A 76 -5.28 -0.05 -15.69
CA THR A 76 -6.69 0.02 -16.08
C THR A 76 -7.40 1.21 -15.43
N LYS A 77 -8.48 1.67 -16.08
CA LYS A 77 -9.34 2.72 -15.54
C LYS A 77 -10.22 2.19 -14.41
N VAL A 78 -10.17 2.84 -13.26
CA VAL A 78 -11.00 2.54 -12.09
C VAL A 78 -11.80 3.78 -11.70
N GLY A 79 -13.12 3.63 -11.58
CA GLY A 79 -13.98 4.74 -11.12
C GLY A 79 -13.77 5.05 -9.63
N ILE A 80 -13.87 6.32 -9.25
CA ILE A 80 -13.70 6.76 -7.85
C ILE A 80 -14.70 6.13 -6.86
N THR A 81 -15.82 5.62 -7.36
CA THR A 81 -16.82 4.90 -6.55
C THR A 81 -16.38 3.47 -6.20
N LYS A 82 -15.37 2.94 -6.89
CA LYS A 82 -14.79 1.60 -6.66
C LYS A 82 -13.40 1.65 -6.07
N ALA A 83 -12.59 2.64 -6.48
CA ALA A 83 -11.23 2.81 -5.98
C ALA A 83 -11.21 2.84 -4.44
N THR A 84 -10.30 2.08 -3.83
CA THR A 84 -10.13 1.93 -2.37
C THR A 84 -11.35 1.37 -1.61
N THR A 85 -12.39 0.89 -2.30
CA THR A 85 -13.61 0.44 -1.59
C THR A 85 -13.45 -0.94 -0.99
N PHE A 86 -13.96 -1.11 0.22
CA PHE A 86 -13.97 -2.37 0.94
C PHE A 86 -15.17 -2.45 1.89
N LYS A 87 -15.45 -3.63 2.43
CA LYS A 87 -16.62 -3.87 3.29
C LYS A 87 -16.25 -3.95 4.76
N GLY A 88 -15.63 -2.88 5.26
CA GLY A 88 -15.14 -2.82 6.63
C GLY A 88 -16.02 -2.07 7.63
N PHE A 89 -16.84 -1.10 7.22
CA PHE A 89 -17.59 -0.28 8.19
C PHE A 89 -19.08 -0.25 7.90
N CYS A 90 -19.91 -0.24 8.95
CA CYS A 90 -21.34 0.04 8.83
C CYS A 90 -21.57 1.54 8.63
N LEU A 91 -22.79 1.94 8.26
CA LEU A 91 -23.13 3.35 8.01
C LEU A 91 -22.76 4.28 9.19
N LYS A 92 -22.96 3.82 10.43
CA LYS A 92 -22.64 4.59 11.64
C LYS A 92 -21.13 4.87 11.75
N HIS A 93 -20.31 3.82 11.61
CA HIS A 93 -18.86 3.94 11.79
C HIS A 93 -18.16 4.54 10.57
N ASP A 94 -18.71 4.37 9.36
CA ASP A 94 -18.25 5.13 8.19
C ASP A 94 -18.49 6.64 8.38
N GLY A 95 -19.57 7.03 9.07
CA GLY A 95 -19.86 8.41 9.42
C GLY A 95 -18.84 9.09 10.34
N GLN A 96 -18.03 8.33 11.09
CA GLN A 96 -16.95 8.88 11.93
C GLN A 96 -15.85 9.55 11.07
N PHE A 97 -15.68 9.11 9.82
CA PHE A 97 -14.72 9.70 8.88
C PHE A 97 -15.21 10.99 8.21
N SER A 98 -16.42 11.46 8.53
CA SER A 98 -17.03 12.62 7.84
C SER A 98 -16.24 13.93 7.99
N SER A 99 -15.62 14.16 9.15
CA SER A 99 -14.75 15.32 9.35
C SER A 99 -13.51 15.24 8.46
N LEU A 100 -12.82 14.09 8.50
CA LEU A 100 -11.68 13.78 7.65
C LEU A 100 -12.02 13.92 6.15
N ASP A 101 -13.17 13.40 5.73
CA ASP A 101 -13.63 13.44 4.34
C ASP A 101 -13.98 14.86 3.85
N LYS A 102 -14.29 15.79 4.76
CA LYS A 102 -14.64 17.18 4.42
C LYS A 102 -13.44 18.13 4.54
N TYR A 103 -12.60 17.91 5.55
CA TYR A 103 -11.60 18.87 5.98
C TYR A 103 -10.16 18.39 5.80
N GLY A 104 -9.97 17.12 5.44
CA GLY A 104 -8.65 16.51 5.28
C GLY A 104 -7.93 16.32 6.62
N LEU A 105 -6.62 16.15 6.57
CA LEU A 105 -5.76 15.89 7.72
C LEU A 105 -5.32 17.20 8.38
N ARG A 106 -5.87 17.53 9.56
CA ARG A 106 -5.57 18.78 10.27
C ARG A 106 -5.02 18.55 11.68
N THR A 107 -5.47 17.50 12.36
CA THR A 107 -5.04 17.16 13.72
C THR A 107 -4.30 15.83 13.77
N ASN A 108 -3.67 15.53 14.91
CA ASN A 108 -3.12 14.18 15.15
C ASN A 108 -4.21 13.11 15.04
N GLY A 109 -5.42 13.41 15.54
CA GLY A 109 -6.60 12.57 15.44
C GLY A 109 -6.97 12.21 14.01
N ASP A 110 -6.97 13.19 13.10
CA ASP A 110 -7.26 12.94 11.68
C ASP A 110 -6.25 11.96 11.06
N VAL A 111 -4.97 12.05 11.45
CA VAL A 111 -3.93 11.11 11.00
C VAL A 111 -4.22 9.70 11.49
N PHE A 112 -4.50 9.51 12.78
CA PHE A 112 -4.84 8.18 13.31
C PHE A 112 -6.14 7.63 12.74
N LEU A 113 -7.12 8.48 12.48
CA LEU A 113 -8.38 8.10 11.86
C LEU A 113 -8.20 7.66 10.40
N GLN A 114 -7.35 8.35 9.63
CA GLN A 114 -6.96 7.93 8.27
C GLN A 114 -6.18 6.61 8.30
N LEU A 115 -5.26 6.44 9.26
CA LEU A 115 -4.54 5.18 9.46
C LEU A 115 -5.50 4.05 9.81
N TYR A 116 -6.43 4.24 10.75
CA TYR A 116 -7.43 3.25 11.13
C TYR A 116 -8.26 2.79 9.93
N ARG A 117 -8.79 3.74 9.14
CA ARG A 117 -9.56 3.42 7.92
C ARG A 117 -8.73 2.64 6.90
N SER A 118 -7.46 3.00 6.77
CA SER A 118 -6.55 2.38 5.79
C SER A 118 -6.13 0.96 6.20
N PHE A 119 -5.80 0.78 7.49
CA PHE A 119 -5.47 -0.52 8.06
C PHE A 119 -6.68 -1.46 8.06
N ALA A 120 -7.89 -0.95 8.30
CA ALA A 120 -9.10 -1.76 8.17
C ALA A 120 -9.24 -2.31 6.74
N GLY A 121 -8.94 -1.49 5.72
CA GLY A 121 -8.89 -1.93 4.32
C GLY A 121 -7.85 -3.02 4.08
N ILE A 122 -6.62 -2.82 4.56
CA ILE A 122 -5.53 -3.81 4.42
C ILE A 122 -5.88 -5.13 5.11
N VAL A 123 -6.35 -5.08 6.35
CA VAL A 123 -6.74 -6.27 7.13
C VAL A 123 -7.90 -7.01 6.47
N PHE A 124 -8.89 -6.28 5.92
CA PHE A 124 -9.98 -6.89 5.17
C PHE A 124 -9.48 -7.64 3.92
N GLU A 125 -8.58 -7.03 3.16
CA GLU A 125 -7.97 -7.64 1.97
C GLU A 125 -7.13 -8.87 2.34
N ASP A 126 -6.32 -8.80 3.39
CA ASP A 126 -5.53 -9.93 3.90
C ASP A 126 -6.42 -11.09 4.34
N GLN A 127 -7.50 -10.81 5.08
CA GLN A 127 -8.46 -11.82 5.50
C GLN A 127 -9.17 -12.49 4.32
N ALA A 128 -9.56 -11.71 3.31
CA ALA A 128 -10.18 -12.21 2.10
C ALA A 128 -9.21 -13.10 1.29
N ASN A 129 -7.97 -12.65 1.12
CA ASN A 129 -6.92 -13.41 0.43
C ASN A 129 -6.58 -14.71 1.17
N ARG A 130 -6.39 -14.66 2.50
CA ARG A 130 -6.12 -15.85 3.32
C ARG A 130 -7.26 -16.87 3.25
N ALA A 131 -8.50 -16.44 3.44
CA ALA A 131 -9.66 -17.32 3.37
C ALA A 131 -9.78 -17.97 1.97
N SER A 132 -9.36 -17.24 0.94
CA SER A 132 -9.33 -17.74 -0.43
C SER A 132 -8.22 -18.75 -0.69
N ALA A 133 -7.01 -18.50 -0.17
CA ALA A 133 -5.87 -19.41 -0.26
C ALA A 133 -6.15 -20.73 0.46
N GLN A 134 -6.68 -20.67 1.68
CA GLN A 134 -7.09 -21.85 2.44
C GLN A 134 -8.14 -22.67 1.67
N HIS A 135 -9.11 -22.00 1.02
CA HIS A 135 -10.10 -22.68 0.18
C HIS A 135 -9.47 -23.37 -1.05
N ALA A 136 -8.43 -22.78 -1.63
CA ALA A 136 -7.69 -23.36 -2.73
C ALA A 136 -6.73 -24.49 -2.31
N GLY A 137 -6.51 -24.68 -1.01
CA GLY A 137 -5.54 -25.64 -0.46
C GLY A 137 -4.12 -25.09 -0.33
N ASP A 138 -3.95 -23.77 -0.45
CA ASP A 138 -2.68 -23.08 -0.24
C ASP A 138 -2.56 -22.61 1.21
N ASN A 139 -1.82 -23.38 2.01
CA ASN A 139 -1.53 -23.06 3.40
C ASN A 139 -0.14 -22.44 3.59
N GLU A 140 0.67 -22.37 2.52
CA GLU A 140 2.07 -21.96 2.61
C GLU A 140 2.23 -20.45 2.45
N ASN A 141 1.44 -19.81 1.56
CA ASN A 141 1.56 -18.38 1.28
C ASN A 141 0.97 -17.47 2.37
N PHE A 142 0.24 -18.02 3.36
CA PHE A 142 -0.42 -17.26 4.43
C PHE A 142 -0.16 -17.89 5.80
N ASN A 143 1.11 -18.00 6.17
CA ASN A 143 1.53 -18.53 7.47
C ASN A 143 1.10 -17.61 8.63
N TYR A 144 0.14 -18.08 9.42
CA TYR A 144 -0.46 -17.32 10.52
C TYR A 144 0.53 -17.02 11.66
N GLU A 145 1.36 -17.99 12.02
CA GLU A 145 2.36 -17.83 13.09
C GLU A 145 3.44 -16.81 12.70
N HIS A 146 3.86 -16.81 11.44
CA HIS A 146 4.75 -15.77 10.91
C HIS A 146 4.12 -14.39 11.03
N GLU A 147 2.86 -14.20 10.62
CA GLU A 147 2.16 -12.91 10.73
C GLU A 147 2.00 -12.46 12.20
N LEU A 148 1.75 -13.38 13.14
CA LEU A 148 1.70 -13.07 14.58
C LEU A 148 3.07 -12.69 15.16
N SER A 149 4.14 -13.27 14.63
CA SER A 149 5.52 -13.03 15.06
C SER A 149 6.03 -11.63 14.73
N LYS A 150 5.40 -10.96 13.76
CA LYS A 150 5.82 -9.62 13.33
C LYS A 150 5.66 -8.60 14.45
N THR A 151 6.70 -7.79 14.63
CA THR A 151 6.71 -6.70 15.63
C THR A 151 5.77 -5.56 15.25
N ILE A 152 5.62 -5.31 13.95
CA ILE A 152 4.60 -4.44 13.35
C ILE A 152 3.86 -5.25 12.29
N SER A 153 2.53 -5.28 12.34
CA SER A 153 1.69 -5.95 11.34
C SER A 153 0.40 -5.17 11.10
N ALA A 154 -0.30 -5.43 10.00
CA ALA A 154 -1.54 -4.71 9.68
C ALA A 154 -2.61 -4.85 10.79
N THR A 155 -2.76 -6.03 11.39
CA THR A 155 -3.69 -6.28 12.49
C THR A 155 -3.33 -5.50 13.75
N ARG A 156 -2.04 -5.49 14.14
CA ARG A 156 -1.57 -4.71 15.29
C ARG A 156 -1.67 -3.21 15.03
N ALA A 157 -1.43 -2.77 13.80
CA ALA A 157 -1.55 -1.38 13.40
C ALA A 157 -3.01 -0.90 13.37
N LEU A 158 -3.95 -1.78 12.99
CA LEU A 158 -5.38 -1.51 13.12
C LEU A 158 -5.78 -1.31 14.59
N ALA A 159 -5.34 -2.20 15.48
CA ALA A 159 -5.59 -2.08 16.92
C ALA A 159 -4.99 -0.81 17.50
N LEU A 160 -3.71 -0.52 17.18
CA LEU A 160 -3.06 0.72 17.61
C LEU A 160 -3.84 1.96 17.14
N ALA A 161 -4.22 2.01 15.87
CA ALA A 161 -4.96 3.16 15.34
C ALA A 161 -6.34 3.32 15.98
N TYR A 162 -7.02 2.21 16.33
CA TYR A 162 -8.28 2.23 17.07
C TYR A 162 -8.10 2.80 18.49
N ASP A 163 -7.17 2.26 19.27
CA ASP A 163 -6.94 2.68 20.65
C ASP A 163 -6.61 4.18 20.73
N LEU A 164 -5.88 4.69 19.73
CA LEU A 164 -5.51 6.10 19.66
C LEU A 164 -6.67 7.02 19.28
N ILE A 165 -7.68 6.51 18.56
CA ILE A 165 -8.89 7.30 18.30
C ILE A 165 -9.64 7.59 19.61
N GLU A 166 -9.67 6.65 20.55
CA GLU A 166 -10.40 6.81 21.81
C GLU A 166 -9.55 7.43 22.93
N GLY A 167 -8.24 7.15 22.97
CA GLY A 167 -7.39 7.41 24.13
C GLY A 167 -6.20 8.34 23.92
N TYR A 168 -5.93 8.83 22.70
CA TYR A 168 -4.75 9.69 22.48
C TYR A 168 -5.03 11.12 22.95
N THR A 169 -4.29 11.57 23.98
CA THR A 169 -4.58 12.83 24.71
C THR A 169 -4.50 14.09 23.86
N SER A 170 -3.79 14.03 22.74
CA SER A 170 -3.55 15.14 21.81
C SER A 170 -4.26 14.95 20.46
N VAL A 171 -5.37 14.21 20.42
CA VAL A 171 -6.16 13.95 19.19
C VAL A 171 -6.62 15.25 18.52
N ASP A 172 -7.05 16.24 19.30
CA ASP A 172 -7.55 17.51 18.77
C ASP A 172 -6.44 18.54 18.51
N GLU A 173 -5.19 18.24 18.89
CA GLU A 173 -4.07 19.13 18.60
C GLU A 173 -3.83 19.22 17.10
N ALA A 174 -3.76 20.46 16.61
CA ALA A 174 -3.42 20.72 15.22
C ALA A 174 -2.04 20.15 14.89
N LEU A 175 -1.91 19.53 13.73
CA LEU A 175 -0.63 19.09 13.21
C LEU A 175 0.30 20.31 13.10
N PRO A 176 1.53 20.24 13.64
CA PRO A 176 2.46 21.35 13.52
C PRO A 176 2.70 21.71 12.05
N VAL A 177 3.04 22.98 11.82
CA VAL A 177 3.28 23.52 10.47
C VAL A 177 4.56 22.93 9.84
N ASP A 178 5.39 22.26 10.65
CA ASP A 178 6.62 21.64 10.21
C ASP A 178 6.40 20.70 9.02
N GLU A 179 7.38 20.73 8.13
CA GLU A 179 7.39 19.95 6.91
C GLU A 179 7.64 18.46 7.20
N HIS A 180 8.34 18.17 8.29
CA HIS A 180 8.68 16.84 8.80
C HIS A 180 8.18 16.69 10.22
N LEU A 181 7.39 15.65 10.48
CA LEU A 181 6.86 15.35 11.80
C LEU A 181 7.13 13.90 12.16
N THR A 182 7.21 13.61 13.45
CA THR A 182 7.20 12.23 13.94
C THR A 182 6.25 12.15 15.11
N LEU A 183 5.19 11.38 14.95
CA LEU A 183 4.31 11.01 16.05
C LEU A 183 4.84 9.71 16.67
N THR A 184 4.75 9.62 17.98
CA THR A 184 5.13 8.44 18.76
C THR A 184 3.86 7.83 19.36
N PRO A 185 3.02 7.18 18.53
CA PRO A 185 1.88 6.47 19.06
C PRO A 185 2.33 5.27 19.88
N PHE A 186 1.80 5.15 21.08
CA PHE A 186 1.95 3.96 21.89
C PHE A 186 0.63 3.65 22.59
N SER A 187 0.14 2.43 22.38
CA SER A 187 -0.92 1.83 23.18
C SER A 187 -0.37 0.57 23.83
N ALA A 188 -0.50 0.48 25.15
CA ALA A 188 -0.15 -0.72 25.89
C ALA A 188 -1.07 -1.90 25.49
N GLU A 189 -2.30 -1.62 25.06
CA GLU A 189 -3.30 -2.62 24.66
C GLU A 189 -2.99 -3.20 23.28
N ALA A 190 -2.61 -2.35 22.30
CA ALA A 190 -2.24 -2.80 20.96
C ALA A 190 -0.92 -3.59 20.90
N GLY A 191 -0.04 -3.45 21.90
CA GLY A 191 1.21 -4.21 22.00
C GLY A 191 2.14 -3.99 20.80
N MET A 192 2.12 -2.79 20.21
CA MET A 192 2.92 -2.41 19.04
C MET A 192 3.66 -1.10 19.29
N ASP A 193 4.99 -1.14 19.17
CA ASP A 193 5.83 0.05 19.20
C ASP A 193 6.14 0.48 17.77
N ALA A 194 5.51 1.57 17.32
CA ALA A 194 5.68 2.09 15.97
C ALA A 194 5.92 3.60 16.00
N ARG A 195 6.44 4.14 14.90
CA ARG A 195 6.59 5.57 14.68
C ARG A 195 5.84 5.96 13.41
N VAL A 196 5.18 7.12 13.48
CA VAL A 196 4.46 7.70 12.33
C VAL A 196 5.26 8.89 11.85
N VAL A 197 6.03 8.70 10.79
CA VAL A 197 6.77 9.76 10.12
C VAL A 197 5.83 10.42 9.12
N ILE A 198 5.70 11.75 9.18
CA ILE A 198 4.84 12.52 8.27
C ILE A 198 5.70 13.50 7.51
N ARG A 199 5.51 13.55 6.20
CA ARG A 199 6.11 14.52 5.30
C ARG A 199 5.00 15.26 4.56
N ARG A 200 4.86 16.57 4.78
CA ARG A 200 3.96 17.39 3.94
C ARG A 200 4.49 17.44 2.52
N ILE A 201 3.66 17.41 1.50
CA ILE A 201 4.09 17.44 0.10
C ILE A 201 4.01 18.88 -0.42
N ALA A 202 5.12 19.42 -0.91
CA ALA A 202 5.20 20.81 -1.40
C ALA A 202 4.99 20.93 -2.93
N PHE A 203 4.54 19.87 -3.60
CA PHE A 203 4.37 19.79 -5.05
C PHE A 203 3.04 19.11 -5.42
N PRO A 204 2.54 19.30 -6.65
CA PRO A 204 1.35 18.57 -7.12
C PRO A 204 1.61 17.05 -7.09
N CYS A 205 0.77 16.30 -6.37
CA CYS A 205 0.89 14.86 -6.25
C CYS A 205 -0.34 14.19 -6.87
N PRO A 206 -0.33 13.80 -8.15
CA PRO A 206 -1.50 13.25 -8.83
C PRO A 206 -1.76 11.78 -8.50
N VAL A 207 -1.24 11.28 -7.37
CA VAL A 207 -1.34 9.87 -6.96
C VAL A 207 -1.74 9.77 -5.50
N ALA A 208 -2.70 8.88 -5.23
CA ALA A 208 -3.01 8.38 -3.90
C ALA A 208 -2.44 6.97 -3.78
N LEU A 209 -1.80 6.63 -2.67
CA LEU A 209 -1.08 5.37 -2.53
C LEU A 209 -1.20 4.81 -1.11
N ARG A 210 -1.22 3.48 -1.02
CA ARG A 210 -1.16 2.71 0.21
C ARG A 210 -0.27 1.48 -0.02
N THR A 211 1.01 1.58 0.27
CA THR A 211 1.97 0.49 0.07
C THR A 211 2.32 -0.16 1.40
N ARG A 212 2.39 -1.50 1.41
CA ARG A 212 2.99 -2.29 2.49
C ARG A 212 4.31 -2.90 2.04
N PHE A 213 5.35 -2.70 2.84
CA PHE A 213 6.62 -3.42 2.77
C PHE A 213 6.65 -4.49 3.87
N GLN A 214 6.85 -5.75 3.50
CA GLN A 214 7.11 -6.83 4.46
C GLN A 214 8.62 -7.04 4.54
N LEU A 215 9.18 -6.82 5.72
CA LEU A 215 10.63 -6.73 5.94
C LEU A 215 11.08 -7.74 6.98
N SER A 216 12.29 -8.26 6.78
CA SER A 216 12.97 -9.15 7.71
C SER A 216 14.29 -8.52 8.12
N ALA A 217 14.47 -8.30 9.42
CA ALA A 217 15.75 -7.96 10.01
C ALA A 217 16.33 -9.21 10.69
N SER A 218 17.62 -9.16 11.03
CA SER A 218 18.35 -10.30 11.61
C SER A 218 17.68 -10.96 12.82
N THR A 219 16.83 -10.24 13.56
CA THR A 219 16.22 -10.72 14.80
C THR A 219 14.69 -10.77 14.80
N HIS A 220 14.02 -10.17 13.82
CA HIS A 220 12.56 -10.03 13.80
C HIS A 220 12.04 -9.65 12.42
N ASP A 221 10.79 -9.97 12.18
CA ASP A 221 10.05 -9.60 10.97
C ASP A 221 9.08 -8.45 11.32
N PHE A 222 8.79 -7.59 10.34
CA PHE A 222 7.92 -6.43 10.54
C PHE A 222 7.40 -5.86 9.22
N ASP A 223 6.23 -5.25 9.28
CA ASP A 223 5.68 -4.47 8.17
C ASP A 223 6.10 -2.99 8.30
N THR A 224 6.24 -2.31 7.17
CA THR A 224 6.25 -0.84 7.10
C THR A 224 5.21 -0.38 6.09
N PHE A 225 4.46 0.66 6.43
CA PHE A 225 3.37 1.15 5.60
C PHE A 225 3.67 2.57 5.12
N VAL A 226 3.40 2.84 3.85
CA VAL A 226 3.53 4.17 3.25
C VAL A 226 2.20 4.56 2.64
N PHE A 227 1.65 5.69 3.08
CA PHE A 227 0.41 6.26 2.56
C PHE A 227 0.72 7.61 1.92
N VAL A 228 0.17 7.86 0.73
CA VAL A 228 0.23 9.17 0.07
C VAL A 228 -1.20 9.69 -0.02
N VAL A 229 -1.45 10.81 0.63
CA VAL A 229 -2.74 11.46 0.73
C VAL A 229 -2.67 12.79 -0.04
N PRO A 230 -2.98 12.81 -1.35
CA PRO A 230 -2.81 13.98 -2.22
C PRO A 230 -3.90 15.07 -2.07
N SER A 231 -4.32 15.38 -0.84
CA SER A 231 -5.40 16.37 -0.63
C SER A 231 -4.99 17.78 -1.09
N LYS A 232 -5.94 18.59 -1.57
CA LYS A 232 -5.67 20.01 -1.90
C LYS A 232 -5.20 20.86 -0.72
N GLN A 233 -5.61 20.51 0.50
CA GLN A 233 -5.37 21.35 1.68
C GLN A 233 -4.05 21.00 2.36
N ASN A 234 -3.81 19.71 2.61
CA ASN A 234 -2.66 19.21 3.33
C ASN A 234 -2.19 17.90 2.68
N PRO A 235 -1.58 17.95 1.48
CA PRO A 235 -1.07 16.75 0.86
C PRO A 235 0.11 16.23 1.69
N MET A 236 0.18 14.92 1.94
CA MET A 236 1.24 14.36 2.77
C MET A 236 1.55 12.90 2.46
N VAL A 237 2.78 12.51 2.80
CA VAL A 237 3.21 11.12 2.94
C VAL A 237 3.18 10.78 4.43
N ILE A 238 2.54 9.67 4.78
CA ILE A 238 2.49 9.13 6.14
C ILE A 238 3.16 7.76 6.12
N ILE A 239 4.13 7.54 7.00
CA ILE A 239 4.92 6.31 7.05
C ILE A 239 4.82 5.73 8.45
N VAL A 240 4.26 4.52 8.57
CA VAL A 240 4.21 3.77 9.84
C VAL A 240 5.33 2.75 9.82
N CYS A 241 6.34 2.95 10.67
CA CYS A 241 7.60 2.21 10.61
C CYS A 241 8.10 1.82 12.00
N ASP A 242 9.10 0.94 12.00
CA ASP A 242 9.85 0.57 13.20
C ASP A 242 10.61 1.77 13.77
N PRO A 243 10.66 1.95 15.10
CA PRO A 243 11.41 3.03 15.74
C PRO A 243 12.88 3.13 15.31
N ARG A 244 13.51 2.01 14.95
CA ARG A 244 14.91 1.95 14.50
C ARG A 244 15.11 2.55 13.11
N ASP A 245 14.06 2.62 12.30
CA ASP A 245 14.12 3.08 10.91
C ASP A 245 13.68 4.54 10.70
N VAL A 246 13.26 5.25 11.75
CA VAL A 246 12.78 6.66 11.66
C VAL A 246 13.76 7.56 10.92
N ASN A 247 15.04 7.53 11.27
CA ASN A 247 16.07 8.35 10.62
C ASN A 247 16.31 7.94 9.16
N ARG A 248 16.07 6.67 8.81
CA ARG A 248 16.17 6.20 7.42
C ARG A 248 15.01 6.76 6.61
N TRP A 249 13.80 6.76 7.15
CA TRP A 249 12.60 7.31 6.52
C TRP A 249 12.64 8.82 6.39
N HIS A 250 13.10 9.56 7.41
CA HIS A 250 13.32 11.00 7.31
C HIS A 250 14.26 11.37 6.17
N ARG A 251 15.38 10.64 6.03
CA ARG A 251 16.31 10.85 4.91
C ARG A 251 15.67 10.55 3.56
N LYS A 252 14.84 9.50 3.47
CA LYS A 252 14.14 9.13 2.23
C LYS A 252 13.01 10.06 1.83
N ALA A 253 12.55 10.91 2.74
CA ALA A 253 11.53 11.91 2.48
C ALA A 253 12.03 13.34 2.79
N TRP A 254 13.35 13.57 2.82
CA TRP A 254 13.95 14.83 3.30
C TRP A 254 13.62 15.99 2.36
N THR A 255 14.08 15.93 1.12
CA THR A 255 13.79 16.98 0.13
C THR A 255 12.55 16.64 -0.70
N PRO A 256 12.01 17.60 -1.48
CA PRO A 256 10.96 17.33 -2.45
C PRO A 256 11.33 16.22 -3.45
N ILE A 257 12.59 16.17 -3.91
CA ILE A 257 13.04 15.13 -4.86
C ILE A 257 13.20 13.76 -4.19
N ASP A 258 13.64 13.71 -2.93
CA ASP A 258 13.67 12.46 -2.15
C ASP A 258 12.26 11.93 -1.95
N THR A 259 11.33 12.81 -1.59
CA THR A 259 9.91 12.48 -1.41
C THR A 259 9.30 11.96 -2.70
N LEU A 260 9.58 12.59 -3.85
CA LEU A 260 9.12 12.11 -5.15
C LEU A 260 9.70 10.72 -5.46
N ASN A 261 11.00 10.53 -5.28
CA ASN A 261 11.67 9.24 -5.49
C ASN A 261 11.09 8.14 -4.60
N LEU A 262 10.73 8.45 -3.35
CA LEU A 262 10.05 7.54 -2.44
C LEU A 262 8.66 7.15 -2.95
N ILE A 263 7.86 8.11 -3.41
CA ILE A 263 6.51 7.87 -3.93
C ILE A 263 6.58 6.92 -5.14
N GLU A 264 7.41 7.23 -6.14
CA GLU A 264 7.54 6.42 -7.36
C GLU A 264 8.11 5.03 -7.08
N SER A 265 9.07 4.93 -6.16
CA SER A 265 9.57 3.62 -5.71
C SER A 265 8.44 2.80 -5.07
N SER A 266 7.66 3.40 -4.17
CA SER A 266 6.56 2.74 -3.47
C SER A 266 5.45 2.27 -4.42
N MET A 267 5.12 3.05 -5.46
CA MET A 267 4.16 2.65 -6.50
C MET A 267 4.57 1.33 -7.16
N MET A 268 5.86 1.10 -7.36
CA MET A 268 6.33 -0.08 -8.06
C MET A 268 6.53 -1.31 -7.15
N PHE A 269 6.31 -1.20 -5.85
CA PHE A 269 6.40 -2.35 -4.93
C PHE A 269 5.06 -3.04 -4.69
N ASP A 270 3.96 -2.29 -4.81
CA ASP A 270 2.60 -2.79 -4.56
C ASP A 270 1.62 -2.15 -5.55
N GLY A 271 0.56 -2.86 -5.91
CA GLY A 271 -0.48 -2.38 -6.83
C GLY A 271 -1.49 -1.42 -6.21
N GLN A 272 -1.32 -1.08 -4.93
CA GLN A 272 -2.28 -0.31 -4.14
C GLN A 272 -2.09 1.21 -4.29
N TRP A 273 -2.26 1.71 -5.51
CA TRP A 273 -2.23 3.14 -5.80
C TRP A 273 -3.17 3.51 -6.94
N TRP A 274 -3.57 4.79 -6.96
CA TRP A 274 -4.51 5.34 -7.91
C TRP A 274 -3.97 6.68 -8.43
N LEU A 275 -3.77 6.76 -9.74
CA LEU A 275 -3.09 7.85 -10.43
C LEU A 275 -4.03 8.59 -11.36
N ALA A 276 -3.82 9.89 -11.53
CA ALA A 276 -4.55 10.70 -12.51
C ALA A 276 -4.32 10.18 -13.95
N PRO A 277 -5.37 10.00 -14.77
CA PRO A 277 -5.22 9.49 -16.14
C PRO A 277 -4.29 10.32 -17.04
N SER A 278 -4.26 11.64 -16.90
CA SER A 278 -3.38 12.51 -17.69
C SER A 278 -1.90 12.22 -17.53
N VAL A 279 -1.47 11.67 -16.38
CA VAL A 279 -0.08 11.27 -16.16
C VAL A 279 0.28 10.10 -17.07
N VAL A 280 -0.55 9.06 -17.07
CA VAL A 280 -0.32 7.84 -17.85
C VAL A 280 -0.41 8.10 -19.34
N ASN A 281 -1.32 8.98 -19.76
CA ASN A 281 -1.49 9.38 -21.17
C ASN A 281 -0.25 10.05 -21.78
N LYS A 282 0.69 10.52 -20.96
CA LYS A 282 1.96 11.12 -21.40
C LYS A 282 3.10 10.12 -21.53
N TRP A 283 2.97 8.91 -20.98
CA TRP A 283 4.01 7.90 -21.10
C TRP A 283 4.11 7.42 -22.55
N SER A 284 5.35 7.27 -23.04
CA SER A 284 5.57 6.64 -24.35
C SER A 284 5.18 5.16 -24.30
N PRO A 285 4.84 4.54 -25.45
CA PRO A 285 4.55 3.10 -25.49
C PRO A 285 5.67 2.22 -24.92
N GLU A 286 6.93 2.62 -25.14
CA GLU A 286 8.11 1.91 -24.64
C GLU A 286 8.20 1.99 -23.12
N LYS A 287 7.99 3.20 -22.57
CA LYS A 287 7.94 3.44 -21.11
C LYS A 287 6.82 2.65 -20.46
N PHE A 288 5.63 2.67 -21.07
CA PHE A 288 4.47 1.92 -20.59
C PHE A 288 4.77 0.42 -20.49
N LYS A 289 5.31 -0.18 -21.56
CA LYS A 289 5.68 -1.60 -21.59
C LYS A 289 6.77 -1.94 -20.57
N LEU A 290 7.74 -1.05 -20.38
CA LEU A 290 8.80 -1.22 -19.38
C LEU A 290 8.22 -1.27 -17.97
N ILE A 291 7.37 -0.30 -17.60
CA ILE A 291 6.78 -0.21 -16.26
C ILE A 291 5.88 -1.44 -15.98
N GLU A 292 5.02 -1.85 -16.93
CA GLU A 292 4.22 -3.08 -16.80
C GLU A 292 5.11 -4.31 -16.53
N SER A 293 6.24 -4.40 -17.24
CA SER A 293 7.18 -5.51 -17.05
C SER A 293 7.88 -5.49 -15.70
N ASP A 294 8.11 -4.32 -15.09
CA ASP A 294 8.85 -4.21 -13.84
C ASP A 294 8.04 -4.64 -12.60
N TYR A 295 6.70 -4.68 -12.68
CA TYR A 295 5.83 -5.03 -11.54
C TYR A 295 6.12 -6.40 -10.91
N TRP A 296 6.37 -7.42 -11.73
CA TRP A 296 6.71 -8.77 -11.23
C TRP A 296 8.14 -8.91 -10.74
N HIS A 297 8.95 -7.89 -10.98
CA HIS A 297 10.39 -7.95 -10.78
C HIS A 297 10.85 -6.93 -9.76
N PHE A 298 9.99 -6.61 -8.77
CA PHE A 298 10.34 -5.71 -7.67
C PHE A 298 11.56 -6.18 -6.87
N LEU A 299 11.87 -7.48 -6.92
CA LEU A 299 13.07 -8.10 -6.33
C LEU A 299 14.39 -7.73 -7.01
N ASP A 300 14.37 -7.16 -8.21
CA ASP A 300 15.58 -6.65 -8.87
C ASP A 300 16.10 -5.36 -8.22
N ARG A 301 15.36 -4.81 -7.26
CA ARG A 301 15.70 -3.58 -6.57
C ARG A 301 15.96 -3.86 -5.10
N ASN A 302 16.94 -3.16 -4.53
CA ASN A 302 17.12 -3.24 -3.10
C ASN A 302 16.05 -2.43 -2.37
N TYR A 303 15.79 -2.83 -1.12
CA TYR A 303 14.85 -2.13 -0.26
C TYR A 303 15.25 -0.66 -0.09
N LEU A 304 14.31 0.22 -0.44
CA LEU A 304 14.44 1.69 -0.50
C LEU A 304 15.37 2.24 -1.58
N ASP A 305 15.74 1.47 -2.59
CA ASP A 305 16.34 2.07 -3.78
C ASP A 305 15.32 2.93 -4.52
N ASN A 306 15.81 4.01 -5.14
CA ASN A 306 14.97 4.87 -5.97
C ASN A 306 14.61 4.12 -7.25
N TYR A 307 13.41 4.31 -7.77
CA TYR A 307 13.10 3.82 -9.11
C TYR A 307 13.89 4.62 -10.15
N ASP A 308 14.42 3.92 -11.15
CA ASP A 308 15.31 4.45 -12.18
C ASP A 308 14.55 5.00 -13.40
N VAL A 309 13.22 4.93 -13.37
CA VAL A 309 12.31 5.54 -14.34
C VAL A 309 11.35 6.46 -13.61
N SER A 310 11.14 7.66 -14.16
CA SER A 310 10.15 8.60 -13.64
C SER A 310 8.74 8.12 -13.94
N LEU A 311 7.83 8.17 -12.98
CA LEU A 311 6.40 7.91 -13.20
C LEU A 311 5.61 9.23 -13.28
N LEU A 312 6.11 10.30 -12.65
CA LEU A 312 5.44 11.59 -12.52
C LEU A 312 6.26 12.69 -13.23
N ASP A 313 6.40 12.60 -14.55
CA ASP A 313 7.33 13.40 -15.35
C ASP A 313 7.18 14.92 -15.15
N ASP A 314 5.97 15.48 -15.24
CA ASP A 314 5.78 16.93 -15.06
C ASP A 314 6.16 17.39 -13.63
N VAL A 315 5.86 16.56 -12.63
CA VAL A 315 6.18 16.84 -11.22
C VAL A 315 7.69 16.84 -11.04
N ARG A 316 8.36 15.85 -11.64
CA ARG A 316 9.80 15.72 -11.64
C ARG A 316 10.47 16.91 -12.30
N GLU A 317 10.05 17.31 -13.50
CA GLU A 317 10.57 18.48 -14.21
C GLU A 317 10.44 19.74 -13.35
N LYS A 318 9.28 19.95 -12.73
CA LYS A 318 9.02 21.10 -11.85
C LYS A 318 9.96 21.12 -10.66
N ILE A 319 10.13 20.01 -9.95
CA ILE A 319 11.05 19.92 -8.79
C ILE A 319 12.50 20.13 -9.24
N CYS A 320 12.89 19.51 -10.36
CA CYS A 320 14.25 19.55 -10.88
C CYS A 320 14.70 20.96 -11.28
N SER A 321 13.77 21.86 -11.63
CA SER A 321 14.08 23.27 -11.95
C SER A 321 14.81 24.02 -10.82
N GLY A 322 14.63 23.59 -9.56
CA GLY A 322 15.29 24.17 -8.39
C GLY A 322 16.55 23.44 -7.92
N LEU A 323 16.96 22.36 -8.58
CA LEU A 323 18.09 21.52 -8.15
C LEU A 323 19.44 21.97 -8.77
N PRO A 324 20.58 21.69 -8.09
CA PRO A 324 21.91 21.86 -8.68
C PRO A 324 22.08 21.04 -9.96
N SER A 325 22.83 21.57 -10.95
CA SER A 325 22.91 21.00 -12.30
C SER A 325 23.17 19.48 -12.34
N ALA A 326 24.15 18.98 -11.59
CA ALA A 326 24.49 17.56 -11.60
C ALA A 326 23.34 16.67 -11.09
N GLN A 327 22.64 17.08 -10.02
CA GLN A 327 21.50 16.36 -9.48
C GLN A 327 20.29 16.48 -10.41
N ARG A 328 20.04 17.67 -10.94
CA ARG A 328 18.98 17.94 -11.92
C ARG A 328 19.11 17.04 -13.14
N ASP A 329 20.29 17.01 -13.75
CA ASP A 329 20.51 16.27 -15.00
C ASP A 329 20.38 14.75 -14.74
N ALA A 330 20.86 14.25 -13.59
CA ALA A 330 20.67 12.86 -13.18
C ALA A 330 19.18 12.52 -12.98
N GLU A 331 18.40 13.37 -12.30
CA GLU A 331 16.97 13.11 -12.04
C GLU A 331 16.11 13.27 -13.30
N LEU A 332 16.42 14.23 -14.18
CA LEU A 332 15.74 14.37 -15.48
C LEU A 332 16.07 13.22 -16.43
N SER A 333 17.24 12.59 -16.30
CA SER A 333 17.58 11.43 -17.13
C SER A 333 16.60 10.26 -16.95
N LYS A 334 15.94 10.14 -15.79
CA LYS A 334 14.91 9.12 -15.53
C LYS A 334 13.65 9.27 -16.38
N ILE A 335 13.43 10.44 -17.01
CA ILE A 335 12.29 10.68 -17.89
C ILE A 335 12.56 10.09 -19.28
N THR A 336 13.76 10.32 -19.80
CA THR A 336 14.10 10.06 -21.21
C THR A 336 14.98 8.84 -21.43
N ASN A 337 15.82 8.48 -20.46
CA ASN A 337 16.74 7.35 -20.57
C ASN A 337 16.13 6.09 -19.97
N LEU A 338 15.38 5.36 -20.79
CA LEU A 338 14.78 4.10 -20.37
C LEU A 338 15.86 3.02 -20.24
N PRO A 339 15.99 2.39 -19.06
CA PRO A 339 16.99 1.34 -18.84
C PRO A 339 16.67 0.08 -19.65
N THR A 340 17.72 -0.61 -20.11
CA THR A 340 17.58 -1.93 -20.70
C THR A 340 17.50 -2.97 -19.60
N ARG A 341 16.40 -3.73 -19.56
CA ARG A 341 16.19 -4.83 -18.61
C ARG A 341 16.73 -6.14 -19.17
N GLU A 342 17.10 -7.05 -18.28
CA GLU A 342 17.31 -8.45 -18.65
C GLU A 342 16.01 -9.04 -19.25
N PRO A 343 16.12 -10.07 -20.11
CA PRO A 343 14.94 -10.76 -20.64
C PRO A 343 14.01 -11.27 -19.53
N ALA A 344 12.70 -11.17 -19.76
CA ALA A 344 11.68 -11.44 -18.76
C ALA A 344 11.77 -12.87 -18.19
N GLU A 345 12.18 -13.86 -19.00
CA GLU A 345 12.34 -15.24 -18.55
C GLU A 345 13.37 -15.38 -17.41
N PHE A 346 14.49 -14.66 -17.47
CA PHE A 346 15.53 -14.74 -16.44
C PHE A 346 15.12 -14.03 -15.16
N ARG A 347 14.46 -12.88 -15.29
CA ARG A 347 13.95 -12.11 -14.15
C ARG A 347 12.84 -12.88 -13.42
N ARG A 348 11.93 -13.52 -14.16
CA ARG A 348 10.89 -14.43 -13.62
C ARG A 348 11.53 -15.62 -12.89
N LEU A 349 12.51 -16.29 -13.49
CA LEU A 349 13.19 -17.41 -12.84
C LEU A 349 13.83 -17.01 -11.50
N ARG A 350 14.52 -15.85 -11.47
CA ARG A 350 15.10 -15.29 -10.23
C ARG A 350 14.02 -15.02 -9.17
N PHE A 351 12.89 -14.46 -9.58
CA PHE A 351 11.75 -14.24 -8.71
C PHE A 351 11.22 -15.56 -8.12
N THR A 352 10.95 -16.58 -8.94
CA THR A 352 10.51 -17.91 -8.43
C THR A 352 11.49 -18.48 -7.43
N LEU A 353 12.79 -18.51 -7.77
CA LEU A 353 13.80 -19.10 -6.89
C LEU A 353 13.88 -18.38 -5.54
N LYS A 354 13.77 -17.05 -5.54
CA LYS A 354 13.74 -16.27 -4.30
C LYS A 354 12.46 -16.51 -3.51
N ALA A 355 11.29 -16.48 -4.16
CA ALA A 355 10.01 -16.73 -3.51
C ALA A 355 9.96 -18.11 -2.85
N GLU A 356 10.40 -19.16 -3.55
CA GLU A 356 10.46 -20.52 -2.99
C GLU A 356 11.45 -20.65 -1.83
N ARG A 357 12.60 -19.98 -1.91
CA ARG A 357 13.55 -19.92 -0.80
C ARG A 357 12.96 -19.23 0.41
N ASP A 358 12.31 -18.08 0.22
CA ASP A 358 11.71 -17.31 1.31
C ASP A 358 10.57 -18.11 1.96
N LYS A 359 9.73 -18.81 1.18
CA LYS A 359 8.72 -19.75 1.71
C LYS A 359 9.34 -20.85 2.56
N GLN A 360 10.39 -21.51 2.07
CA GLN A 360 11.08 -22.57 2.81
C GLN A 360 11.63 -22.06 4.15
N LEU A 361 12.23 -20.87 4.16
CA LEU A 361 12.75 -20.25 5.39
C LEU A 361 11.62 -19.95 6.38
N VAL A 362 10.50 -19.42 5.91
CA VAL A 362 9.32 -19.17 6.75
C VAL A 362 8.77 -20.48 7.31
N SER A 363 8.56 -21.50 6.48
CA SER A 363 8.04 -22.81 6.92
C SER A 363 8.98 -23.55 7.87
N GLN A 364 10.30 -23.35 7.77
CA GLN A 364 11.27 -23.89 8.72
C GLN A 364 11.23 -23.17 10.07
N LYS A 365 11.09 -21.84 10.06
CA LYS A 365 11.02 -21.01 11.26
C LYS A 365 9.66 -21.11 11.96
N PHE A 366 8.60 -21.29 11.20
CA PHE A 366 7.20 -21.37 11.62
C PHE A 366 6.52 -22.57 10.96
N PRO A 367 6.76 -23.80 11.44
CA PRO A 367 6.12 -24.98 10.89
C PRO A 367 4.59 -24.85 10.92
N LEU A 368 3.94 -25.23 9.83
CA LEU A 368 2.48 -25.35 9.81
C LEU A 368 2.12 -26.56 10.68
N ASP A 369 1.66 -26.34 11.91
CA ASP A 369 1.13 -27.41 12.73
C ASP A 369 -0.06 -28.09 12.02
N GLU A 370 -0.20 -29.42 12.13
CA GLU A 370 -1.33 -30.18 11.59
C GLU A 370 -2.72 -29.79 12.18
N ILE A 371 -2.75 -28.79 13.07
CA ILE A 371 -3.89 -28.36 13.89
C ILE A 371 -4.97 -27.62 13.07
N GLY A 372 -4.71 -27.32 11.80
CA GLY A 372 -5.68 -26.65 10.90
C GLY A 372 -6.73 -27.56 10.23
N LYS A 373 -6.73 -28.88 10.46
CA LYS A 373 -7.74 -29.79 9.86
C LYS A 373 -9.07 -29.84 10.60
N GLU A 374 -9.16 -29.30 11.80
CA GLU A 374 -10.40 -29.23 12.58
C GLU A 374 -10.51 -27.87 13.29
N LYS A 375 -11.08 -26.86 12.62
CA LYS A 375 -11.84 -25.77 13.26
C LYS A 375 -12.68 -25.01 12.24
#